data_AF-A0A8S9YN71-F1
#
_entry.id   AF-A0A8S9YN71-F1
#
_cell.length_a   1.000
_cell.length_b   1.000
_cell.length_c   1.000
_cell.angle_alpha   90.00
_cell.angle_beta   90.00
_cell.angle_gamma   90.00
#
_symmetry.space_group_name_H-M   'P 1'
#
loop_
_entity.id
_entity.type
_entity.pdbx_description
1 polymer ?
#
loop_
_entity_poly.entity_id
_entity_poly.type
_entity_poly.pdbx_seq_one_letter_code
_entity_poly.pdbx_strand_id
1 'polypeptide(L)'
;MEDLSQKLNYLSDSNVQFYLEDALSRLLLARDTDSRVNTRQFLTDYFKHVKNGTHTMLRDNTFIKSTVHNRISFLSNVWRCYRPMSARLITKHEFCLLIQLICPDFPSSILNLAYQTAQSRDFDCSKIPFTNLFRVFQFHILFEVSGSTATQTEFSEHSPERTNAEAVVSTANFKRFIPEMYAHQSFILPSKQTLRTCAKDLIQETTINLHHFFHALVYYDTLWDELGLTVIPTG
;
A
#
# COMPACT_ATOMS: atom_id res chain seq x y z
N MET A 1 -33.12 11.00 15.76
CA MET A 1 -32.87 10.01 14.69
C MET A 1 -31.65 10.40 13.85
N GLU A 2 -31.49 11.68 13.50
CA GLU A 2 -30.35 12.22 12.73
C GLU A 2 -28.98 12.04 13.42
N ASP A 3 -28.90 12.19 14.74
CA ASP A 3 -27.66 11.99 15.52
C ASP A 3 -27.18 10.52 15.55
N LEU A 4 -28.09 9.54 15.43
CA LEU A 4 -27.73 8.13 15.41
C LEU A 4 -27.22 7.68 14.04
N SER A 5 -27.82 8.17 12.94
CA SER A 5 -27.33 7.86 11.60
C SER A 5 -25.96 8.50 11.35
N GLN A 6 -25.72 9.70 11.88
CA GLN A 6 -24.43 10.38 11.78
C GLN A 6 -23.33 9.65 12.58
N LYS A 7 -23.66 9.10 13.76
CA LYS A 7 -22.74 8.25 14.55
C LYS A 7 -22.49 6.89 13.90
N LEU A 8 -23.51 6.28 13.30
CA LEU A 8 -23.38 5.03 12.54
C LEU A 8 -22.49 5.23 11.30
N ASN A 9 -22.66 6.34 10.58
CA ASN A 9 -21.80 6.71 9.46
C ASN A 9 -20.36 6.96 9.91
N TYR A 10 -20.15 7.62 11.06
CA TYR A 10 -18.81 7.77 11.63
C TYR A 10 -18.13 6.42 11.97
N LEU A 11 -18.89 5.46 12.50
CA LEU A 11 -18.38 4.12 12.84
C LEU A 11 -18.07 3.27 11.60
N SER A 12 -18.86 3.40 10.53
CA SER A 12 -18.57 2.77 9.25
C SER A 12 -17.36 3.38 8.57
N ASP A 13 -17.21 4.70 8.62
CA ASP A 13 -16.10 5.41 7.96
C ASP A 13 -14.76 5.21 8.68
N SER A 14 -14.80 4.95 10.00
CA SER A 14 -13.60 4.81 10.84
C SER A 14 -13.04 3.38 10.93
N ASN A 15 -13.65 2.39 10.27
CA ASN A 15 -13.31 0.97 10.38
C ASN A 15 -13.32 0.44 11.85
N VAL A 16 -13.99 1.13 12.77
CA VAL A 16 -13.97 0.79 14.21
C VAL A 16 -14.63 -0.57 14.44
N GLN A 17 -15.70 -0.88 13.71
CA GLN A 17 -16.36 -2.18 13.80
C GLN A 17 -15.40 -3.32 13.44
N PHE A 18 -14.65 -3.19 12.35
CA PHE A 18 -13.65 -4.19 11.93
C PHE A 18 -12.62 -4.46 13.03
N TYR A 19 -12.08 -3.41 13.66
CA TYR A 19 -11.11 -3.56 14.75
C TYR A 19 -11.73 -4.14 16.01
N LEU A 20 -12.99 -3.86 16.30
CA LEU A 20 -13.69 -4.44 17.43
C LEU A 20 -13.93 -5.95 17.24
N GLU A 21 -14.35 -6.36 16.04
CA GLU A 21 -14.55 -7.77 15.68
C GLU A 21 -13.22 -8.56 15.74
N ASP A 22 -12.12 -7.99 15.23
CA ASP A 22 -10.79 -8.57 15.36
C ASP A 22 -10.35 -8.66 16.82
N ALA A 23 -10.50 -7.59 17.60
CA ALA A 23 -10.13 -7.56 19.01
C ALA A 23 -10.87 -8.64 19.82
N LEU A 24 -12.18 -8.81 19.57
CA LEU A 24 -13.00 -9.82 20.24
C LEU A 24 -12.57 -11.24 19.83
N SER A 25 -12.37 -11.49 18.54
CA SER A 25 -11.90 -12.79 18.05
C SER A 25 -10.57 -13.18 18.69
N ARG A 26 -9.63 -12.23 18.78
CA ARG A 26 -8.32 -12.45 19.42
C ARG A 26 -8.41 -12.60 20.93
N LEU A 27 -9.31 -11.88 21.59
CA LEU A 27 -9.55 -12.03 23.02
C LEU A 27 -10.08 -13.44 23.34
N LEU A 28 -11.00 -13.96 22.52
CA LEU A 28 -11.53 -15.31 22.70
C LEU A 28 -10.42 -16.36 22.54
N LEU A 29 -9.61 -16.27 21.48
CA LEU A 29 -8.44 -17.14 21.28
C LEU A 29 -7.43 -17.06 22.45
N ALA A 30 -7.18 -15.85 22.96
CA ALA A 30 -6.30 -15.66 24.11
C ALA A 30 -6.87 -16.30 25.38
N ARG A 31 -8.19 -16.24 25.58
CA ARG A 31 -8.87 -16.87 26.73
C ARG A 31 -8.93 -18.39 26.63
N ASP A 32 -9.00 -18.94 25.43
CA ASP A 32 -8.88 -20.39 25.20
C ASP A 32 -7.49 -20.89 25.60
N THR A 33 -6.47 -20.03 25.54
CA THR A 33 -5.08 -20.34 25.94
C THR A 33 -4.81 -20.05 27.42
N ASP A 34 -5.27 -18.90 27.94
CA ASP A 34 -5.18 -18.51 29.36
C ASP A 34 -6.49 -17.88 29.84
N SER A 35 -7.19 -18.59 30.74
CA SER A 35 -8.49 -18.16 31.27
C SER A 35 -8.43 -16.89 32.13
N ARG A 36 -7.23 -16.43 32.53
CA ARG A 36 -7.01 -15.27 33.40
C ARG A 36 -6.82 -13.95 32.64
N VAL A 37 -6.92 -13.97 31.30
CA VAL A 37 -6.78 -12.76 30.48
C VAL A 37 -7.78 -11.70 30.93
N ASN A 38 -7.26 -10.53 31.31
CA ASN A 38 -8.08 -9.40 31.69
C ASN A 38 -8.65 -8.72 30.43
N THR A 39 -9.96 -8.88 30.20
CA THR A 39 -10.67 -8.31 29.05
C THR A 39 -10.45 -6.80 28.87
N ARG A 40 -10.54 -6.03 29.95
CA ARG A 40 -10.41 -4.57 29.89
C ARG A 40 -9.01 -4.17 29.45
N GLN A 41 -7.99 -4.78 30.04
CA GLN A 41 -6.60 -4.51 29.72
C GLN A 41 -6.28 -4.94 28.27
N PHE A 42 -6.74 -6.12 27.87
CA PHE A 42 -6.54 -6.64 26.52
C PHE A 42 -7.10 -5.68 25.45
N LEU A 43 -8.37 -5.27 25.60
CA LEU A 43 -9.01 -4.34 24.65
C LEU A 43 -8.30 -2.98 24.65
N THR A 44 -7.93 -2.48 25.83
CA THR A 44 -7.18 -1.22 25.96
C THR A 44 -5.86 -1.28 25.20
N ASP A 45 -5.11 -2.37 25.35
CA ASP A 45 -3.81 -2.53 24.70
C ASP A 45 -3.95 -2.77 23.20
N TYR A 46 -4.95 -3.55 22.77
CA TYR A 46 -5.26 -3.73 21.36
C TYR A 46 -5.50 -2.38 20.65
N PHE A 47 -6.38 -1.53 21.18
CA PHE A 47 -6.67 -0.24 20.56
C PHE A 47 -5.52 0.77 20.67
N LYS A 48 -4.65 0.65 21.69
CA LYS A 48 -3.37 1.38 21.69
C LYS A 48 -2.48 0.93 20.53
N HIS A 49 -2.38 -0.37 20.27
CA HIS A 49 -1.61 -0.89 19.14
C HIS A 49 -2.18 -0.43 17.79
N VAL A 50 -3.52 -0.44 17.64
CA VAL A 50 -4.19 0.10 16.44
C VAL A 50 -3.90 1.58 16.26
N LYS A 51 -4.08 2.38 17.32
CA LYS A 51 -3.78 3.82 17.31
C LYS A 51 -2.32 4.11 16.95
N ASN A 52 -1.39 3.30 17.45
CA ASN A 52 0.04 3.45 17.21
C ASN A 52 0.53 2.78 15.92
N GLY A 53 -0.36 2.10 15.16
CA GLY A 53 -0.03 1.40 13.93
C GLY A 53 0.90 0.19 14.10
N THR A 54 0.91 -0.45 15.26
CA THR A 54 1.78 -1.61 15.58
C THR A 54 1.05 -2.96 15.56
N HIS A 55 -0.27 -2.94 15.35
CA HIS A 55 -1.16 -4.11 15.36
C HIS A 55 -1.02 -5.03 14.15
N THR A 56 -0.23 -4.65 13.14
CA THR A 56 -0.04 -5.41 11.89
C THR A 56 1.17 -6.34 11.90
N MET A 57 1.99 -6.30 12.95
CA MET A 57 3.13 -7.21 13.11
C MET A 57 2.64 -8.66 13.26
N LEU A 58 3.24 -9.59 12.51
CA LEU A 58 2.91 -11.03 12.53
C LEU A 58 1.43 -11.32 12.24
N ARG A 59 0.81 -10.46 11.42
CA ARG A 59 -0.54 -10.66 10.89
C ARG A 59 -0.46 -11.28 9.50
N ASP A 60 -1.55 -11.94 9.15
CA ASP A 60 -1.76 -12.47 7.82
C ASP A 60 -2.00 -11.36 6.79
N ASN A 61 -1.71 -11.68 5.54
CA ASN A 61 -1.86 -10.76 4.43
C ASN A 61 -3.32 -10.30 4.24
N THR A 62 -4.29 -11.17 4.54
CA THR A 62 -5.72 -10.84 4.52
C THR A 62 -6.05 -9.69 5.47
N PHE A 63 -5.56 -9.73 6.72
CA PHE A 63 -5.73 -8.64 7.66
C PHE A 63 -5.04 -7.36 7.19
N ILE A 64 -3.82 -7.46 6.68
CA ILE A 64 -3.07 -6.29 6.18
C ILE A 64 -3.86 -5.55 5.08
N LYS A 65 -4.48 -6.28 4.15
CA LYS A 65 -5.24 -5.67 3.04
C LYS A 65 -6.59 -5.11 3.45
N SER A 66 -7.15 -5.56 4.58
CA SER A 66 -8.53 -5.28 4.98
C SER A 66 -8.86 -3.81 5.16
N THR A 67 -7.88 -2.98 5.56
CA THR A 67 -8.10 -1.53 5.70
C THR A 67 -6.90 -0.74 5.17
N VAL A 68 -7.16 0.49 4.75
CA VAL A 68 -6.10 1.44 4.39
C VAL A 68 -5.11 1.65 5.55
N HIS A 69 -5.65 1.82 6.77
CA HIS A 69 -4.84 2.00 7.98
C HIS A 69 -3.93 0.79 8.25
N ASN A 70 -4.39 -0.43 8.01
CA ASN A 70 -3.57 -1.63 8.15
C ASN A 70 -2.41 -1.63 7.14
N ARG A 71 -2.65 -1.25 5.89
CA ARG A 71 -1.61 -1.15 4.87
C ARG A 71 -0.53 -0.13 5.24
N ILE A 72 -0.93 1.08 5.65
CA ILE A 72 0.00 2.13 6.13
C ILE A 72 0.78 1.65 7.37
N SER A 73 0.08 1.05 8.33
CA SER A 73 0.67 0.56 9.58
C SER A 73 1.69 -0.56 9.31
N PHE A 74 1.37 -1.48 8.41
CA PHE A 74 2.27 -2.53 7.95
C PHE A 74 3.54 -1.95 7.33
N LEU A 75 3.41 -1.04 6.35
CA LEU A 75 4.55 -0.37 5.73
C LEU A 75 5.41 0.37 6.76
N SER A 76 4.78 1.08 7.69
CA SER A 76 5.47 1.78 8.78
C SER A 76 6.26 0.82 9.67
N ASN A 77 5.71 -0.35 9.96
CA ASN A 77 6.38 -1.38 10.75
C ASN A 77 7.56 -2.00 9.98
N VAL A 78 7.38 -2.33 8.70
CA VAL A 78 8.48 -2.81 7.82
C VAL A 78 9.62 -1.80 7.80
N TRP A 79 9.31 -0.52 7.58
CA TRP A 79 10.31 0.54 7.60
C TRP A 79 11.01 0.63 8.96
N ARG A 80 10.26 0.63 10.07
CA ARG A 80 10.84 0.72 11.41
C ARG A 80 11.79 -0.44 11.71
N CYS A 81 11.42 -1.67 11.33
CA CYS A 81 12.24 -2.86 11.53
C CYS A 81 13.54 -2.84 10.71
N TYR A 82 13.48 -2.31 9.49
CA TYR A 82 14.60 -2.42 8.52
C TYR A 82 15.23 -1.08 8.15
N ARG A 83 14.89 0.01 8.84
CA ARG A 83 15.51 1.33 8.68
C ARG A 83 17.05 1.29 8.70
N PRO A 84 17.72 0.49 9.57
CA PRO A 84 19.18 0.39 9.54
C PRO A 84 19.76 -0.16 8.21
N MET A 85 18.94 -0.81 7.39
CA MET A 85 19.31 -1.35 6.08
C MET A 85 19.04 -0.37 4.92
N SER A 86 18.63 0.87 5.19
CA SER A 86 18.21 1.83 4.15
C SER A 86 19.24 2.02 3.02
N ALA A 87 20.52 2.10 3.36
CA ALA A 87 21.62 2.25 2.39
C ALA A 87 22.12 0.92 1.79
N ARG A 88 21.59 -0.23 2.24
CA ARG A 88 22.06 -1.55 1.80
C ARG A 88 21.48 -1.89 0.43
N LEU A 89 22.32 -2.42 -0.44
CA LEU A 89 21.90 -3.10 -1.66
C LEU A 89 21.33 -4.48 -1.31
N ILE A 90 20.10 -4.75 -1.72
CA ILE A 90 19.37 -5.97 -1.40
C ILE A 90 18.95 -6.70 -2.68
N THR A 91 19.05 -8.03 -2.65
CA THR A 91 18.50 -8.91 -3.69
C THR A 91 16.99 -9.06 -3.51
N LYS A 92 16.31 -9.49 -4.58
CA LYS A 92 14.89 -9.88 -4.51
C LYS A 92 14.61 -10.87 -3.38
N HIS A 93 15.44 -11.90 -3.26
CA HIS A 93 15.24 -12.98 -2.29
C HIS A 93 15.38 -12.47 -0.85
N GLU A 94 16.43 -11.68 -0.56
CA GLU A 94 16.60 -11.07 0.76
C GLU A 94 15.41 -10.17 1.11
N PHE A 95 14.92 -9.35 0.18
CA PHE A 95 13.75 -8.50 0.44
C PHE A 95 12.49 -9.33 0.73
N CYS A 96 12.24 -10.41 -0.03
CA CYS A 96 11.13 -11.32 0.25
C CYS A 96 11.20 -11.90 1.67
N LEU A 97 12.39 -12.36 2.09
CA LEU A 97 12.58 -12.90 3.44
C LEU A 97 12.30 -11.86 4.52
N LEU A 98 12.77 -10.62 4.34
CA LEU A 98 12.49 -9.53 5.28
C LEU A 98 10.98 -9.27 5.41
N ILE A 99 10.26 -9.22 4.28
CA ILE A 99 8.80 -9.03 4.34
C ILE A 99 8.11 -10.22 5.02
N GLN A 100 8.55 -11.45 4.73
CA GLN A 100 7.97 -12.67 5.31
C GLN A 100 8.23 -12.83 6.81
N LEU A 101 9.29 -12.22 7.35
CA LEU A 101 9.51 -12.16 8.79
C LEU A 101 8.44 -11.35 9.53
N ILE A 102 7.78 -10.41 8.85
CA ILE A 102 6.70 -9.57 9.42
C ILE A 102 5.33 -10.12 9.05
N CYS A 103 5.16 -10.64 7.84
CA CYS A 103 3.93 -11.24 7.33
C CYS A 103 4.25 -12.58 6.63
N PRO A 104 4.11 -13.73 7.32
CA PRO A 104 4.59 -15.02 6.81
C PRO A 104 3.95 -15.48 5.49
N ASP A 105 2.68 -15.15 5.27
CA ASP A 105 1.90 -15.51 4.08
C ASP A 105 1.91 -14.41 3.00
N PHE A 106 2.85 -13.47 3.07
CA PHE A 106 2.88 -12.34 2.16
C PHE A 106 3.02 -12.79 0.68
N PRO A 107 2.17 -12.28 -0.23
CA PRO A 107 2.08 -12.77 -1.60
C PRO A 107 3.33 -12.41 -2.42
N SER A 108 3.97 -13.43 -2.99
CA SER A 108 5.14 -13.25 -3.86
C SER A 108 4.84 -12.46 -5.12
N SER A 109 3.58 -12.42 -5.59
CA SER A 109 3.17 -11.65 -6.77
C SER A 109 3.44 -10.16 -6.60
N ILE A 110 3.10 -9.58 -5.45
CA ILE A 110 3.35 -8.16 -5.14
C ILE A 110 4.86 -7.89 -5.04
N LEU A 111 5.61 -8.78 -4.40
CA LEU A 111 7.07 -8.64 -4.28
C LEU A 111 7.76 -8.72 -5.65
N ASN A 112 7.27 -9.60 -6.53
CA ASN A 112 7.75 -9.72 -7.91
C ASN A 112 7.48 -8.43 -8.70
N LEU A 113 6.26 -7.91 -8.62
CA LEU A 113 5.88 -6.66 -9.28
C LEU A 113 6.73 -5.49 -8.78
N ALA A 114 6.91 -5.39 -7.46
CA ALA A 114 7.73 -4.33 -6.88
C ALA A 114 9.18 -4.41 -7.35
N TYR A 115 9.76 -5.60 -7.41
CA TYR A 115 11.12 -5.79 -7.90
C TYR A 115 11.25 -5.48 -9.40
N GLN A 116 10.30 -5.92 -10.22
CA GLN A 116 10.26 -5.61 -11.66
C GLN A 116 10.16 -4.10 -11.92
N THR A 117 9.27 -3.41 -11.20
CA THR A 117 9.13 -1.94 -11.29
C THR A 117 10.38 -1.21 -10.79
N ALA A 118 11.13 -1.79 -9.85
CA ALA A 118 12.38 -1.21 -9.36
C ALA A 118 13.56 -1.42 -10.33
N GLN A 119 13.56 -2.51 -11.11
CA GLN A 119 14.61 -2.85 -12.09
C GLN A 119 14.53 -2.10 -13.42
N SER A 120 13.43 -1.42 -13.73
CA SER A 120 13.20 -0.82 -15.06
C SER A 120 14.05 0.42 -15.39
N ARG A 121 14.97 0.83 -14.51
CA ARG A 121 16.12 1.67 -14.87
C ARG A 121 17.26 0.72 -15.23
N ASP A 122 17.87 0.86 -16.41
CA ASP A 122 19.00 0.11 -17.05
C ASP A 122 20.16 -0.41 -16.16
N PHE A 123 19.86 -0.97 -15.00
CA PHE A 123 20.77 -1.57 -14.06
C PHE A 123 20.60 -3.07 -14.22
N ASP A 124 21.53 -3.68 -14.94
CA ASP A 124 21.79 -5.12 -14.97
C ASP A 124 22.32 -5.62 -13.60
N CYS A 125 21.75 -5.09 -12.51
CA CYS A 125 22.21 -5.29 -11.16
C CYS A 125 21.25 -6.22 -10.42
N SER A 126 21.78 -7.36 -10.01
CA SER A 126 21.09 -8.32 -9.14
C SER A 126 20.70 -7.74 -7.77
N LYS A 127 21.14 -6.51 -7.46
CA LYS A 127 20.88 -5.82 -6.20
C LYS A 127 20.40 -4.39 -6.42
N ILE A 128 19.42 -3.97 -5.62
CA ILE A 128 18.79 -2.64 -5.68
C ILE A 128 18.91 -2.02 -4.28
N PRO A 129 19.10 -0.69 -4.14
CA PRO A 129 19.01 -0.05 -2.83
C PRO A 129 17.69 -0.38 -2.13
N PHE A 130 17.76 -0.78 -0.86
CA PHE A 130 16.57 -1.14 -0.06
C PHE A 130 15.52 -0.03 -0.09
N THR A 131 15.92 1.24 0.03
CA THR A 131 15.01 2.39 -0.04
C THR A 131 14.24 2.48 -1.34
N ASN A 132 14.89 2.23 -2.49
CA ASN A 132 14.23 2.27 -3.79
C ASN A 132 13.21 1.14 -3.93
N LEU A 133 13.63 -0.08 -3.59
CA LEU A 133 12.73 -1.24 -3.64
C LEU A 133 11.57 -1.08 -2.65
N PHE A 134 11.83 -0.53 -1.46
CA PHE A 134 10.81 -0.27 -0.46
C PHE A 134 9.80 0.79 -0.92
N ARG A 135 10.23 1.87 -1.57
CA ARG A 135 9.30 2.88 -2.16
C ARG A 135 8.38 2.28 -3.20
N VAL A 136 8.94 1.47 -4.10
CA VAL A 136 8.16 0.77 -5.11
C VAL A 136 7.19 -0.23 -4.46
N PHE A 137 7.64 -0.93 -3.41
CA PHE A 137 6.81 -1.83 -2.62
C PHE A 137 5.67 -1.10 -1.90
N GLN A 138 5.92 0.06 -1.30
CA GLN A 138 4.90 0.90 -0.68
C GLN A 138 3.80 1.26 -1.68
N PHE A 139 4.18 1.61 -2.91
CA PHE A 139 3.22 1.89 -3.99
C PHE A 139 2.33 0.69 -4.28
N HIS A 140 2.93 -0.48 -4.53
CA HIS A 140 2.19 -1.70 -4.85
C HIS A 140 1.30 -2.18 -3.71
N ILE A 141 1.61 -1.87 -2.45
CA ILE A 141 0.75 -2.17 -1.30
C ILE A 141 -0.43 -1.20 -1.22
N LEU A 142 -0.19 0.10 -1.32
CA LEU A 142 -1.23 1.11 -1.14
C LEU A 142 -2.24 1.13 -2.28
N PHE A 143 -1.72 0.93 -3.50
CA PHE A 143 -2.46 0.91 -4.75
C PHE A 143 -2.61 -0.49 -5.30
N GLU A 144 -2.40 -1.54 -4.48
CA GLU A 144 -2.74 -2.88 -4.90
C GLU A 144 -4.18 -2.83 -5.39
N VAL A 145 -4.34 -3.06 -6.69
CA VAL A 145 -5.62 -3.03 -7.39
C VAL A 145 -6.44 -4.09 -6.68
N SER A 146 -7.26 -3.64 -5.72
CA SER A 146 -8.20 -4.48 -5.01
C SER A 146 -8.94 -5.24 -6.09
N GLY A 147 -8.99 -6.57 -5.98
CA GLY A 147 -9.46 -7.52 -7.00
C GLY A 147 -10.92 -7.35 -7.40
N SER A 148 -11.26 -6.18 -7.91
CA SER A 148 -12.49 -5.81 -8.54
C SER A 148 -12.17 -5.75 -10.03
N THR A 149 -12.85 -6.58 -10.77
CA THR A 149 -13.10 -6.58 -12.20
C THR A 149 -13.60 -5.22 -12.77
N ALA A 150 -13.28 -4.09 -12.15
CA ALA A 150 -13.78 -2.76 -12.50
C ALA A 150 -12.75 -1.89 -13.24
N THR A 151 -11.47 -2.27 -13.30
CA THR A 151 -10.46 -1.56 -14.12
C THR A 151 -9.81 -2.43 -15.18
N GLN A 152 -10.05 -3.74 -15.20
CA GLN A 152 -9.63 -4.59 -16.33
C GLN A 152 -10.59 -4.47 -17.53
N THR A 153 -11.85 -4.09 -17.32
CA THR A 153 -12.87 -4.13 -18.38
C THR A 153 -12.82 -2.95 -19.35
N GLU A 154 -12.20 -1.83 -18.99
CA GLU A 154 -12.03 -0.70 -19.93
C GLU A 154 -10.62 -0.61 -20.53
N PHE A 155 -9.65 -1.37 -20.00
CA PHE A 155 -8.25 -1.35 -20.45
C PHE A 155 -7.75 -2.67 -21.03
N SER A 156 -8.59 -3.70 -21.09
CA SER A 156 -8.23 -5.02 -21.63
C SER A 156 -9.33 -5.60 -22.50
N GLU A 157 -9.66 -4.93 -23.59
CA GLU A 157 -10.20 -5.62 -24.76
C GLU A 157 -9.25 -5.39 -25.94
N HIS A 158 -8.34 -6.35 -26.13
CA HIS A 158 -7.80 -6.89 -27.39
C HIS A 158 -6.31 -7.23 -27.27
N SER A 159 -5.98 -8.36 -26.65
CA SER A 159 -5.21 -9.46 -27.28
C SER A 159 -4.57 -10.39 -26.24
N PRO A 160 -4.59 -11.71 -26.49
CA PRO A 160 -3.91 -12.69 -25.66
C PRO A 160 -2.48 -12.88 -26.17
N GLU A 161 -1.55 -11.99 -25.84
CA GLU A 161 -0.12 -12.29 -26.05
C GLU A 161 0.74 -11.48 -25.08
N ARG A 162 1.40 -12.20 -24.17
CA ARG A 162 2.44 -11.69 -23.29
C ARG A 162 3.64 -11.27 -24.12
N THR A 163 3.68 -9.99 -24.47
CA THR A 163 4.90 -9.27 -24.87
C THR A 163 4.88 -7.94 -24.14
N ASN A 164 6.05 -7.35 -23.90
CA ASN A 164 6.29 -6.06 -23.23
C ASN A 164 5.60 -4.88 -23.95
N ALA A 165 4.27 -4.90 -24.06
CA ALA A 165 3.48 -3.80 -24.56
C ALA A 165 3.39 -2.79 -23.42
N GLU A 166 4.15 -1.72 -23.55
CA GLU A 166 3.98 -0.53 -22.73
C GLU A 166 2.49 -0.19 -22.66
N ALA A 167 1.92 -0.18 -21.45
CA ALA A 167 0.52 0.18 -21.26
C ALA A 167 0.39 1.68 -21.53
N VAL A 168 0.12 2.02 -22.79
CA VAL A 168 0.01 3.39 -23.27
C VAL A 168 -1.46 3.80 -23.33
N VAL A 169 -1.81 4.91 -22.67
CA VAL A 169 -3.17 5.44 -22.61
C VAL A 169 -3.20 6.84 -23.22
N SER A 170 -4.26 7.19 -23.95
CA SER A 170 -4.38 8.56 -24.49
C SER A 170 -4.43 9.59 -23.35
N THR A 171 -3.80 10.75 -23.56
CA THR A 171 -3.79 11.82 -22.56
C THR A 171 -5.20 12.30 -22.20
N ALA A 172 -6.16 12.19 -23.12
CA ALA A 172 -7.58 12.48 -22.88
C ALA A 172 -8.22 11.48 -21.91
N ASN A 173 -7.99 10.18 -22.11
CA ASN A 173 -8.51 9.12 -21.24
C ASN A 173 -7.86 9.19 -19.85
N PHE A 174 -6.56 9.44 -19.79
CA PHE A 174 -5.85 9.64 -18.52
C PHE A 174 -6.41 10.84 -17.74
N LYS A 175 -6.65 11.99 -18.39
CA LYS A 175 -7.25 13.17 -17.75
C LYS A 175 -8.66 12.91 -17.21
N ARG A 176 -9.43 12.02 -17.86
CA ARG A 176 -10.77 11.61 -17.42
C ARG A 176 -10.72 10.61 -16.26
N PHE A 177 -9.75 9.71 -16.28
CA PHE A 177 -9.53 8.72 -15.24
C PHE A 177 -9.19 9.34 -13.88
N ILE A 178 -8.46 10.47 -13.87
CA ILE A 178 -8.00 11.08 -12.62
C ILE A 178 -9.16 11.49 -11.70
N PRO A 179 -10.15 12.29 -12.14
CA PRO A 179 -11.35 12.55 -11.33
C PRO A 179 -12.06 11.30 -10.83
N GLU A 180 -12.16 10.26 -11.67
CA GLU A 180 -12.80 8.98 -11.32
C GLU A 180 -12.04 8.24 -10.22
N MET A 181 -10.70 8.25 -10.26
CA MET A 181 -9.86 7.73 -9.15
C MET A 181 -10.16 8.44 -7.83
N TYR A 182 -10.24 9.77 -7.82
CA TYR A 182 -10.53 10.55 -6.59
C TYR A 182 -11.99 10.42 -6.12
N ALA A 183 -12.91 9.99 -6.98
CA ALA A 183 -14.30 9.72 -6.60
C ALA A 183 -14.42 8.41 -5.81
N HIS A 184 -13.52 7.44 -6.06
CA HIS A 184 -13.45 6.20 -5.30
C HIS A 184 -12.59 6.37 -4.04
N GLN A 185 -13.23 6.52 -2.87
CA GLN A 185 -12.57 6.67 -1.55
C GLN A 185 -11.71 5.46 -1.11
N SER A 186 -11.59 4.43 -1.95
CA SER A 186 -10.84 3.21 -1.69
C SER A 186 -9.32 3.38 -1.77
N PHE A 187 -8.85 4.47 -2.39
CA PHE A 187 -7.43 4.74 -2.64
C PHE A 187 -6.94 5.93 -1.83
N ILE A 188 -5.75 5.81 -1.22
CA ILE A 188 -5.03 7.00 -0.77
C ILE A 188 -4.35 7.59 -2.00
N LEU A 189 -4.88 8.69 -2.51
CA LEU A 189 -4.30 9.35 -3.67
C LEU A 189 -3.39 10.50 -3.22
N PRO A 190 -2.28 10.76 -3.92
CA PRO A 190 -1.53 12.01 -3.75
C PRO A 190 -2.44 13.22 -3.88
N SER A 191 -1.97 14.37 -3.42
CA SER A 191 -2.61 15.64 -3.75
C SER A 191 -2.68 15.83 -5.26
N LYS A 192 -3.73 16.54 -5.71
CA LYS A 192 -3.87 16.93 -7.12
C LYS A 192 -2.63 17.70 -7.62
N GLN A 193 -1.90 18.36 -6.73
CA GLN A 193 -0.68 19.11 -7.06
C GLN A 193 0.51 18.19 -7.31
N THR A 194 0.75 17.20 -6.44
CA THR A 194 1.79 16.18 -6.63
C THR A 194 1.54 15.38 -7.91
N LEU A 195 0.28 15.00 -8.13
CA LEU A 195 -0.11 14.27 -9.33
C LEU A 195 0.10 15.11 -10.60
N ARG A 196 -0.32 16.39 -10.60
CA ARG A 196 -0.06 17.32 -11.71
C ARG A 196 1.42 17.53 -11.98
N THR A 197 2.25 17.50 -10.94
CA THR A 197 3.70 17.67 -11.08
C THR A 197 4.32 16.46 -11.75
N CYS A 198 3.96 15.25 -11.30
CA CYS A 198 4.40 13.99 -11.93
C CYS A 198 3.88 13.87 -13.38
N ALA A 199 2.68 14.36 -13.64
CA ALA A 199 2.07 14.33 -14.96
C ALA A 199 2.48 15.51 -15.86
N LYS A 200 3.23 16.51 -15.36
CA LYS A 200 3.50 17.77 -16.07
C LYS A 200 4.26 17.54 -17.39
N ASP A 201 5.20 16.60 -17.37
CA ASP A 201 6.02 16.26 -18.53
C ASP A 201 5.31 15.24 -19.43
N LEU A 202 4.44 14.39 -18.85
CA LEU A 202 3.69 13.35 -19.56
C LEU A 202 2.42 13.87 -20.26
N ILE A 203 1.80 14.96 -19.76
CA ILE A 203 0.58 15.55 -20.33
C ILE A 203 0.85 16.28 -21.67
N GLN A 204 2.12 16.56 -21.99
CA GLN A 204 2.50 17.19 -23.25
C GLN A 204 2.51 16.19 -24.42
N GLU A 205 2.52 14.89 -24.11
CA GLU A 205 2.48 13.82 -25.10
C GLU A 205 1.03 13.50 -25.50
N THR A 206 0.80 13.01 -26.72
CA THR A 206 -0.52 12.56 -27.18
C THR A 206 -0.97 11.26 -26.49
N THR A 207 0.01 10.53 -25.96
CA THR A 207 -0.15 9.23 -25.33
C THR A 207 0.77 9.15 -24.11
N ILE A 208 0.24 8.70 -22.97
CA ILE A 208 0.97 8.55 -21.72
C ILE A 208 1.31 7.08 -21.53
N ASN A 209 2.60 6.79 -21.37
CA ASN A 209 3.05 5.50 -20.88
C ASN A 209 2.77 5.42 -19.37
N LEU A 210 1.82 4.58 -18.97
CA LEU A 210 1.41 4.42 -17.56
C LEU A 210 2.56 3.91 -16.69
N HIS A 211 3.43 3.07 -17.25
CA HIS A 211 4.61 2.59 -16.52
C HIS A 211 5.55 3.76 -16.20
N HIS A 212 5.79 4.69 -17.13
CA HIS A 212 6.56 5.91 -16.85
C HIS A 212 5.88 6.83 -15.84
N PHE A 213 4.54 6.97 -15.89
CA PHE A 213 3.79 7.76 -14.92
C PHE A 213 3.88 7.20 -13.50
N PHE A 214 3.60 5.90 -13.33
CA PHE A 214 3.70 5.24 -12.03
C PHE A 214 5.13 5.21 -11.51
N HIS A 215 6.10 5.01 -12.40
CA HIS A 215 7.50 5.14 -12.06
C HIS A 215 7.82 6.58 -11.57
N ALA A 216 7.40 7.63 -12.29
CA ALA A 216 7.61 9.01 -11.86
C ALA A 216 6.99 9.29 -10.48
N LEU A 217 5.77 8.80 -10.23
CA LEU A 217 5.11 8.91 -8.93
C LEU A 217 5.93 8.24 -7.80
N VAL A 218 6.42 7.02 -8.03
CA VAL A 218 7.19 6.27 -7.03
C VAL A 218 8.48 6.96 -6.62
N TYR A 219 9.12 7.68 -7.54
CA TYR A 219 10.39 8.37 -7.27
C TYR A 219 10.22 9.84 -6.88
N TYR A 220 8.98 10.34 -6.80
CA TYR A 220 8.71 11.71 -6.35
C TYR A 220 8.56 11.76 -4.82
N ASP A 221 9.51 12.40 -4.14
CA ASP A 221 9.57 12.37 -2.67
C ASP A 221 8.33 12.99 -1.99
N THR A 222 7.68 13.99 -2.61
CA THR A 222 6.51 14.65 -2.01
C THR A 222 5.30 13.73 -1.93
N LEU A 223 5.18 12.70 -2.78
CA LEU A 223 4.13 11.68 -2.68
C LEU A 223 4.23 10.99 -1.32
N TRP A 224 5.45 10.63 -0.93
CA TRP A 224 5.69 9.91 0.32
C TRP A 224 5.47 10.81 1.53
N ASP A 225 5.79 12.11 1.43
CA ASP A 225 5.52 13.10 2.48
C ASP A 225 4.03 13.23 2.75
N GLU A 226 3.25 13.42 1.70
CA GLU A 226 1.79 13.56 1.80
C GLU A 226 1.12 12.32 2.40
N LEU A 227 1.66 11.13 2.11
CA LEU A 227 1.15 9.87 2.63
C LEU A 227 1.63 9.58 4.07
N GLY A 228 2.44 10.46 4.67
CA GLY A 228 3.03 10.24 6.00
C GLY A 228 4.04 9.09 6.02
N LEU A 229 4.59 8.75 4.85
CA LEU A 229 5.48 7.62 4.60
C LEU A 229 6.90 8.07 4.26
N THR A 230 7.21 9.36 4.36
CA THR A 230 8.55 9.82 4.05
C THR A 230 9.58 9.18 4.94
N VAL A 231 10.62 8.71 4.27
CA VAL A 231 11.90 8.40 4.87
C VAL A 231 12.46 9.71 5.40
N ILE A 232 12.23 10.00 6.69
CA ILE A 232 12.84 11.16 7.35
C ILE A 232 14.36 11.05 7.13
N PRO A 233 15.00 12.02 6.45
CA PRO A 233 16.45 12.11 6.44
C PRO A 233 16.84 12.48 7.88
N THR A 234 17.45 11.55 8.60
CA THR A 234 18.24 11.93 9.76
C THR A 234 19.52 12.53 9.23
N GLY A 235 19.80 13.77 9.64
CA GLY A 235 21.01 14.51 9.30
C GLY A 235 22.30 13.84 9.77
#